data_AF-A0AA39UFB4-F1
#
_entry.id   AF-A0AA39UFB4-F1
#
_cell.length_a   1.000
_cell.length_b   1.000
_cell.length_c   1.000
_cell.angle_alpha   90.00
_cell.angle_beta   90.00
_cell.angle_gamma   90.00
#
_symmetry.space_group_name_H-M   'P 1'
#
loop_
_entity.id
_entity.type
_entity.pdbx_description
1 polymer ?
#
loop_
_entity_poly.entity_id
_entity_poly.type
_entity_poly.pdbx_seq_one_letter_code
_entity_poly.pdbx_strand_id
1 'polypeptide(L)'
;MILTHCLNVFRRFLAYPHNLTSLELGHTDHCLWYMQQITLCHADETLEPTHPFQMLSGKWTNIVTGINITHKCKDWVQLKDYTEENFGTWLME
;
A
#
# COMPACT_ATOMS: atom_id res chain seq x y z
N MET A 1 -9.85 2.93 -4.56
CA MET A 1 -9.55 1.48 -4.65
C MET A 1 -8.05 1.26 -4.88
N ILE A 2 -7.18 1.89 -4.07
CA ILE A 2 -5.72 1.73 -4.19
C ILE A 2 -5.21 0.57 -3.35
N LEU A 3 -5.75 0.34 -2.14
CA LEU A 3 -5.31 -0.79 -1.31
C LEU A 3 -5.45 -2.14 -2.03
N THR A 4 -6.59 -2.39 -2.67
CA THR A 4 -6.81 -3.62 -3.47
C THR A 4 -5.86 -3.71 -4.66
N HIS A 5 -5.50 -2.57 -5.28
CA HIS A 5 -4.53 -2.51 -6.37
C HIS A 5 -3.13 -2.87 -5.86
N CYS A 6 -2.67 -2.22 -4.78
CA CYS A 6 -1.38 -2.49 -4.16
C CYS A 6 -1.27 -3.95 -3.67
N LEU A 7 -2.33 -4.49 -3.05
CA LEU A 7 -2.39 -5.90 -2.65
C LEU A 7 -2.26 -6.84 -3.84
N ASN A 8 -2.92 -6.55 -4.96
CA ASN A 8 -2.80 -7.38 -6.17
C ASN A 8 -1.41 -7.25 -6.82
N VAL A 9 -0.79 -6.07 -6.80
CA VAL A 9 0.61 -5.88 -7.22
C VAL A 9 1.53 -6.73 -6.36
N PHE A 10 1.39 -6.68 -5.03
CA PHE A 10 2.22 -7.46 -4.12
C PHE A 10 2.01 -8.97 -4.27
N ARG A 11 0.76 -9.41 -4.43
CA ARG A 11 0.43 -10.81 -4.75
C ARG A 11 1.13 -11.27 -6.03
N ARG A 12 1.15 -10.45 -7.09
CA ARG A 12 1.86 -10.77 -8.34
C ARG A 12 3.37 -10.87 -8.12
N PHE A 13 3.95 -9.97 -7.33
CA PHE A 13 5.37 -10.02 -6.96
C PHE A 13 5.72 -11.33 -6.25
N LEU A 14 4.92 -11.75 -5.27
CA LEU A 14 5.14 -13.01 -4.55
C LEU A 14 4.98 -14.25 -5.43
N ALA A 15 4.02 -14.23 -6.36
CA ALA A 15 3.77 -15.37 -7.25
C ALA A 15 4.84 -15.52 -8.34
N TYR A 16 5.43 -14.42 -8.82
CA TYR A 16 6.34 -14.42 -9.96
C TYR A 16 7.54 -13.47 -9.78
N PRO A 17 8.40 -13.68 -8.77
CA PRO A 17 9.43 -12.72 -8.38
C PRO A 17 10.52 -12.49 -9.44
N HIS A 18 10.74 -13.45 -10.35
CA HIS A 18 11.79 -13.39 -11.37
C HIS A 18 11.30 -12.90 -12.75
N ASN A 19 10.00 -12.68 -12.93
CA ASN A 19 9.40 -12.32 -14.23
C ASN A 19 8.90 -10.87 -14.27
N LEU A 20 9.53 -9.98 -13.51
CA LEU A 20 9.12 -8.58 -13.42
C LEU A 20 10.04 -7.69 -14.23
N THR A 21 9.45 -6.79 -15.00
CA THR A 21 10.16 -5.69 -15.64
C THR A 21 10.64 -4.66 -14.61
N SER A 22 11.62 -3.81 -14.96
CA SER A 22 12.07 -2.73 -14.07
C SER A 22 10.94 -1.77 -13.69
N LEU A 23 9.99 -1.54 -14.60
CA LEU A 23 8.79 -0.76 -14.32
C LEU A 23 7.91 -1.43 -13.27
N GLU A 24 7.67 -2.74 -13.41
CA GLU A 24 6.87 -3.50 -12.44
C GLU A 24 7.54 -3.57 -11.07
N LEU A 25 8.88 -3.67 -11.00
CA LEU A 25 9.62 -3.60 -9.74
C LEU A 25 9.48 -2.24 -9.05
N GLY A 26 9.62 -1.13 -9.80
CA GLY A 26 9.38 0.20 -9.25
C GLY A 26 7.93 0.38 -8.79
N HIS A 27 6.98 -0.21 -9.51
CA HIS A 27 5.57 -0.21 -9.12
C HIS A 27 5.32 -1.02 -7.84
N THR A 28 6.01 -2.15 -7.66
CA THR A 28 5.98 -2.94 -6.42
C THR A 28 6.53 -2.17 -5.23
N ASP A 29 7.69 -1.51 -5.38
CA ASP A 29 8.29 -0.70 -4.31
C ASP A 29 7.36 0.43 -3.87
N HIS A 30 6.85 1.21 -4.82
CA HIS A 30 5.84 2.24 -4.56
C HIS A 30 4.62 1.69 -3.80
N CYS A 31 4.07 0.56 -4.24
CA CYS A 31 2.91 -0.05 -3.58
C CYS A 31 3.22 -0.56 -2.17
N LEU A 32 4.44 -1.06 -1.92
CA LEU A 32 4.87 -1.52 -0.61
C LEU A 32 4.93 -0.37 0.40
N TRP A 33 5.54 0.74 0.02
CA TRP A 33 5.54 1.95 0.84
C TRP A 33 4.13 2.43 1.16
N TYR A 34 3.27 2.43 0.14
CA TYR A 34 1.90 2.86 0.29
C TYR A 34 1.08 1.93 1.20
N MET A 35 1.26 0.60 1.12
CA MET A 35 0.63 -0.35 2.04
C MET A 35 1.12 -0.17 3.48
N GLN A 36 2.42 0.04 3.70
CA GLN A 36 2.95 0.34 5.03
C GLN A 36 2.31 1.60 5.63
N GLN A 37 2.18 2.66 4.85
CA GLN A 37 1.51 3.89 5.27
C GLN A 37 0.05 3.63 5.68
N ILE A 38 -0.71 2.87 4.88
CA ILE A 38 -2.09 2.50 5.24
C ILE A 38 -2.14 1.71 6.55
N THR A 39 -1.32 0.66 6.68
CA THR A 39 -1.32 -0.22 7.85
C THR A 39 -0.96 0.54 9.13
N LEU A 40 0.05 1.40 9.08
CA LEU A 40 0.50 2.14 10.26
C LEU A 40 -0.45 3.28 10.65
N CYS A 41 -1.19 3.85 9.70
CA CYS A 41 -1.94 5.07 9.97
C CYS A 41 -3.38 4.84 10.42
N HIS A 42 -4.07 3.80 9.96
CA HIS A 42 -5.37 3.36 10.52
C HIS A 42 -5.89 2.03 9.94
N ALA A 43 -5.18 1.41 8.99
CA ALA A 43 -5.83 0.58 7.97
C ALA A 43 -7.00 1.31 7.29
N ASP A 44 -6.81 2.62 7.03
CA ASP A 44 -7.84 3.50 6.50
C ASP A 44 -8.30 3.01 5.13
N GLU A 45 -9.57 2.60 5.06
CA GLU A 45 -10.24 2.12 3.84
C GLU A 45 -10.91 3.26 3.06
N THR A 46 -10.76 4.51 3.50
CA THR A 46 -11.34 5.69 2.85
C THR A 46 -10.93 5.73 1.37
N LEU A 47 -11.93 5.94 0.51
CA LEU A 47 -11.71 6.08 -0.92
C LEU A 47 -10.94 7.37 -1.22
N GLU A 48 -9.72 7.22 -1.73
CA GLU A 48 -8.98 8.36 -2.24
C GLU A 48 -9.70 9.03 -3.42
N PRO A 49 -9.72 10.36 -3.47
CA PRO A 49 -10.33 11.10 -4.57
C PRO A 49 -9.58 10.89 -5.88
N THR A 50 -10.35 10.74 -6.96
CA THR A 50 -9.80 10.68 -8.31
C THR A 50 -9.51 12.08 -8.83
N HIS A 51 -8.49 12.18 -9.68
CA HIS A 51 -8.10 13.43 -10.34
C HIS A 51 -8.02 13.20 -11.85
N PRO A 52 -8.50 14.15 -12.67
CA PRO A 52 -8.35 14.06 -14.11
C PRO A 52 -6.88 14.19 -14.50
N PHE A 53 -6.40 13.26 -15.30
CA PHE A 53 -5.03 13.22 -15.83
C PHE A 53 -5.06 12.92 -17.31
N GLN A 54 -4.24 13.64 -18.06
CA GLN A 54 -4.10 13.43 -19.49
C GLN A 54 -3.00 12.39 -19.75
N MET A 55 -3.39 11.24 -20.31
CA MET A 55 -2.45 10.22 -20.73
C MET A 55 -1.58 10.72 -21.90
N LEU A 56 -0.43 10.07 -22.13
CA LEU A 56 0.44 10.35 -23.28
C LEU A 56 -0.28 10.23 -24.64
N SER A 57 -1.38 9.47 -24.70
CA SER A 57 -2.25 9.34 -25.87
C SER A 57 -3.17 10.56 -26.10
N GLY A 58 -3.13 11.58 -25.24
CA GLY A 58 -4.02 12.74 -25.28
C GLY A 58 -5.39 12.52 -24.64
N LYS A 59 -5.73 11.28 -24.27
CA LYS A 59 -6.99 10.93 -23.60
C LYS A 59 -6.98 11.35 -22.13
N TRP A 60 -8.06 12.02 -21.71
CA TRP A 60 -8.31 12.29 -20.29
C TRP A 60 -8.87 11.05 -19.59
N THR A 61 -8.30 10.73 -18.43
CA THR A 61 -8.79 9.66 -17.57
C THR A 61 -8.69 10.09 -16.11
N ASN A 62 -9.58 9.56 -15.28
CA ASN A 62 -9.52 9.77 -13.83
C ASN A 62 -8.51 8.78 -13.25
N ILE A 63 -7.43 9.29 -12.66
CA ILE A 63 -6.44 8.50 -11.94
C ILE A 63 -6.53 8.76 -10.45
N VAL A 64 -5.99 7.84 -9.67
CA VAL A 64 -5.84 8.02 -8.23
C VAL A 64 -4.35 7.99 -7.93
N THR A 65 -3.84 9.05 -7.29
CA THR A 65 -2.39 9.27 -7.13
C THR A 65 -1.91 9.27 -5.69
N GLY A 66 -2.82 9.41 -4.71
CA GLY A 66 -2.47 9.68 -3.31
C GLY A 66 -1.80 11.03 -3.06
N ILE A 67 -1.64 11.89 -4.08
CA ILE A 67 -1.00 13.20 -3.93
C ILE A 67 -1.97 14.17 -3.25
N ASN A 68 -1.46 14.92 -2.27
CA ASN A 68 -2.22 15.92 -1.51
C ASN A 68 -3.34 15.31 -0.63
N ILE A 69 -3.21 14.04 -0.25
CA ILE A 69 -4.06 13.37 0.74
C ILE A 69 -3.32 13.36 2.08
N THR A 70 -3.94 13.93 3.11
CA THR A 70 -3.39 13.90 4.46
C THR A 70 -3.81 12.61 5.15
N HIS A 71 -2.86 11.69 5.34
CA HIS A 71 -3.05 10.52 6.19
C HIS A 71 -2.70 10.89 7.64
N LYS A 72 -3.65 10.80 8.57
CA LYS A 72 -3.40 11.03 10.00
C LYS A 72 -3.24 9.69 10.70
N CYS A 73 -2.00 9.35 11.05
CA CYS A 73 -1.70 8.10 11.70
C CYS A 73 -2.17 8.08 13.16
N LYS A 74 -2.73 6.96 13.60
CA LYS A 74 -2.88 6.67 15.03
C LYS A 74 -1.52 6.27 15.61
N ASP A 75 -1.33 6.54 16.89
CA ASP A 75 -0.18 6.03 17.63
C ASP A 75 -0.26 4.49 17.66
N TRP A 76 0.71 3.83 17.02
CA TRP A 76 0.79 2.37 16.91
C TRP A 76 1.73 1.76 17.95
N VAL A 77 2.37 2.57 18.80
CA VAL A 77 3.30 2.10 19.84
C VAL A 77 2.64 1.07 20.74
N GLN A 78 1.39 1.31 21.13
CA GLN A 78 0.65 0.38 21.99
C GLN A 78 0.41 -0.99 21.33
N LEU A 79 0.20 -1.03 20.00
CA LEU A 79 0.01 -2.28 19.25
C LEU A 79 1.34 -3.01 19.04
N LYS A 80 2.40 -2.25 18.77
CA LYS A 80 3.78 -2.75 18.66
C LYS A 80 4.20 -3.42 19.97
N ASP A 81 4.09 -2.68 21.08
CA ASP A 81 4.54 -3.13 22.39
C ASP A 81 3.75 -4.38 22.81
N TYR A 82 2.42 -4.38 22.62
CA TYR A 82 1.61 -5.58 22.83
C TYR A 82 2.10 -6.78 21.98
N THR A 83 2.39 -6.57 20.71
CA THR A 83 2.82 -7.64 19.81
C THR A 83 4.19 -8.18 20.18
N GLU A 84 5.14 -7.31 20.55
CA GLU A 84 6.49 -7.68 20.97
C GLU A 84 6.48 -8.43 22.31
N GLU A 85 5.70 -7.94 23.29
CA GLU A 85 5.51 -8.60 24.58
C GLU A 85 4.91 -10.01 24.44
N ASN A 86 4.04 -10.21 23.45
CA ASN A 86 3.34 -11.47 23.21
C ASN A 86 3.93 -12.29 22.05
N PHE A 87 5.05 -11.88 21.47
CA PHE A 87 5.64 -12.60 20.33
C PHE A 87 6.11 -14.00 20.74
N GLY A 88 6.65 -14.14 21.95
CA GLY A 88 7.12 -15.42 22.49
C GLY A 88 6.01 -16.44 22.77
N THR A 89 4.79 -16.00 23.08
CA THR A 89 3.64 -16.89 23.31
C THR A 89 3.04 -17.39 21.99
N TRP A 90 3.08 -16.58 20.94
CA TRP A 90 2.60 -16.95 19.60
C TRP A 90 3.43 -18.05 18.92
N LEU A 91 4.74 -18.15 19.24
CA LEU A 91 5.63 -19.19 18.69
C LEU A 91 5.47 -20.56 19.37
N MET A 92 4.65 -20.66 20.42
CA MET A 92 4.44 -21.88 21.20
C MET A 92 3.05 -22.51 20.99
N GLU A 93 2.22 -21.96 20.10
CA GLU A 93 0.99 -22.59 19.56
C GLU A 93 1.26 -23.22 18.18
#